data_AF-A0A937ITD6-F1
#
_entry.id   AF-A0A937ITD6-F1
#
_cell.length_a   1.000
_cell.length_b   1.000
_cell.length_c   1.000
_cell.angle_alpha   90.00
_cell.angle_beta   90.00
_cell.angle_gamma   90.00
#
_symmetry.space_group_name_H-M   'P 1'
#
loop_
_entity.id
_entity.type
_entity.pdbx_description
1 polymer ?
#
loop_
_entity_poly.entity_id
_entity_poly.type
_entity_poly.pdbx_seq_one_letter_code
_entity_poly.pdbx_strand_id
1 'polypeptide(L)' 'MSSKSNKSRSLVKAFTWRFTATIDTFVISYLVIWQSDFTAFETAGLIAGFEILTKITLYYIHERIWSSVTWGRVSE' A
#
# COMPACT_ATOMS: atom_id res chain seq x y z
N MET A 1 25.94 -9.25 -22.30
CA MET A 1 25.15 -7.98 -22.37
C MET A 1 23.69 -8.37 -22.59
N SER A 2 22.71 -8.13 -21.72
CA SER A 2 22.45 -7.02 -20.81
C SER A 2 21.94 -7.56 -19.47
N SER A 3 22.56 -7.14 -18.37
CA SER A 3 22.04 -7.31 -17.02
C SER A 3 20.84 -6.37 -16.82
N LYS A 4 19.72 -6.64 -17.51
CA LYS A 4 18.38 -6.15 -17.12
C LYS A 4 17.98 -6.85 -15.82
N SER A 5 18.80 -6.63 -14.80
CA SER A 5 18.60 -6.96 -13.41
C SER A 5 17.22 -6.49 -12.97
N ASN A 6 16.69 -7.14 -11.96
CA ASN A 6 15.42 -6.95 -11.23
C ASN A 6 14.96 -5.49 -10.96
N LYS A 7 15.71 -4.46 -11.34
CA LYS A 7 15.41 -3.02 -11.20
C LYS A 7 14.03 -2.64 -11.72
N SER A 8 13.64 -3.12 -12.90
CA SER A 8 12.31 -2.80 -13.47
C SER A 8 11.19 -3.40 -12.62
N ARG A 9 11.38 -4.62 -12.09
CA ARG A 9 10.40 -5.24 -11.19
C ARG A 9 10.28 -4.47 -9.88
N SER A 10 11.40 -4.10 -9.27
CA SER A 10 11.41 -3.29 -8.05
C SER A 10 10.74 -1.92 -8.24
N LEU A 11 10.94 -1.27 -9.39
CA LEU A 11 10.28 0.00 -9.70
C LEU A 11 8.76 -0.16 -9.82
N VAL A 12 8.28 -1.20 -10.50
CA VAL A 12 6.84 -1.47 -10.61
C VAL A 12 6.24 -1.87 -9.26
N LYS A 13 6.95 -2.67 -8.45
CA LYS A 13 6.56 -2.95 -7.05
C LYS A 13 6.41 -1.68 -6.23
N ALA A 14 7.38 -0.77 -6.31
CA ALA A 14 7.34 0.49 -5.60
C ALA A 14 6.17 1.37 -6.06
N PHE A 15 5.94 1.48 -7.37
CA PHE A 15 4.85 2.27 -7.92
C PHE A 15 3.47 1.73 -7.52
N THR A 16 3.27 0.41 -7.67
CA THR A 16 2.02 -0.26 -7.25
C THR A 16 1.78 -0.07 -5.76
N TRP A 17 2.81 -0.20 -4.92
CA TRP A 17 2.67 0.03 -3.48
C TRP A 17 2.28 1.48 -3.16
N ARG A 18 2.91 2.47 -3.81
CA ARG A 18 2.61 3.89 -3.59
C ARG A 18 1.17 4.23 -3.98
N PHE A 19 0.69 3.68 -5.09
CA PHE A 19 -0.69 3.92 -5.54
C PHE A 19 -1.70 3.32 -4.56
N THR A 20 -1.52 2.04 -4.18
CA THR A 20 -2.39 1.36 -3.22
C THR A 20 -2.42 2.07 -1.86
N ALA A 21 -1.27 2.44 -1.32
CA ALA A 21 -1.18 3.11 -0.02
C ALA A 21 -1.80 4.51 -0.02
N THR A 22 -1.76 5.22 -1.15
CA THR A 22 -2.37 6.56 -1.27
C THR A 22 -3.89 6.45 -1.32
N ILE A 23 -4.42 5.50 -2.10
CA ILE A 23 -5.86 5.23 -2.17
C ILE A 23 -6.39 4.79 -0.80
N ASP A 24 -5.66 3.93 -0.10
CA ASP A 24 -6.03 3.46 1.25
C ASP A 24 -6.21 4.63 2.23
N THR A 25 -5.20 5.49 2.39
CA THR A 25 -5.29 6.66 3.28
C THR A 25 -6.41 7.61 2.83
N PHE A 26 -6.62 7.81 1.53
CA PHE A 26 -7.72 8.64 1.03
C PHE A 26 -9.08 8.06 1.41
N VAL A 27 -9.30 6.76 1.22
CA VAL A 27 -10.56 6.08 1.56
C VAL A 27 -10.81 6.12 3.07
N ILE A 28 -9.81 5.80 3.89
CA ILE A 28 -9.91 5.90 5.35
C ILE A 28 -10.29 7.32 5.76
N SER A 29 -9.56 8.33 5.26
CA SER A 29 -9.82 9.73 5.60
C SER A 29 -11.23 10.15 5.19
N TYR A 30 -11.67 9.77 3.98
CA TYR A 30 -13.01 10.08 3.49
C TYR A 30 -14.10 9.44 4.37
N LEU A 31 -13.94 8.16 4.74
CA LEU A 31 -14.91 7.46 5.58
C LEU A 31 -14.98 8.03 7.00
N VAL A 32 -13.84 8.38 7.60
CA VAL A 32 -13.81 8.96 8.95
C VAL A 32 -14.39 10.38 8.95
N ILE A 33 -14.04 11.22 7.97
CA ILE A 33 -14.56 12.60 7.86
C ILE A 33 -16.06 12.61 7.54
N TRP A 34 -16.54 11.64 6.75
CA TRP A 34 -17.96 11.50 6.46
C TRP A 34 -18.81 11.28 7.73
N GLN A 35 -18.19 10.80 8.81
CA GLN A 35 -18.79 10.79 10.14
C GLN A 35 -18.68 12.20 10.77
N SER A 36 -19.80 12.93 10.84
CA SER A 36 -19.83 14.34 11.25
C SER A 36 -19.63 14.61 12.74
N ASP A 37 -19.57 13.58 13.58
CA ASP A 37 -19.69 13.73 15.04
C ASP A 37 -18.34 13.74 15.79
N PHE A 38 -17.21 13.57 15.10
CA PHE A 38 -15.89 13.50 15.74
C PHE A 38 -15.19 14.86 15.82
N THR A 39 -14.45 15.05 16.91
CA THR A 39 -13.48 16.16 17.00
C THR A 39 -12.29 15.95 16.05
N ALA A 40 -11.53 17.01 15.79
CA ALA A 40 -10.32 16.91 14.96
C ALA A 40 -9.27 15.95 15.55
N PHE A 41 -9.16 15.90 16.89
CA PHE A 41 -8.23 14.99 17.58
C PHE A 41 -8.66 13.52 17.43
N GLU A 42 -9.94 13.22 17.62
CA GLU A 42 -10.49 11.87 17.44
C GLU A 42 -10.36 11.42 15.98
N THR A 43 -10.69 12.30 15.03
CA THR A 43 -10.54 12.04 13.60
C THR A 43 -9.10 11.67 13.24
N ALA A 44 -8.12 12.44 13.72
CA ALA A 44 -6.70 12.16 13.49
C ALA A 44 -6.26 10.82 14.12
N GLY A 45 -6.71 10.53 15.34
CA GLY A 45 -6.43 9.26 16.03
C GLY A 45 -7.00 8.05 15.29
N LEU A 46 -8.24 8.15 14.80
CA LEU A 46 -8.89 7.09 14.01
C LEU A 46 -8.16 6.85 12.70
N ILE A 47 -7.85 7.90 11.93
CA ILE A 47 -7.12 7.76 10.66
C ILE A 47 -5.75 7.11 10.91
N ALA A 48 -4.99 7.56 11.91
CA ALA A 48 -3.69 6.99 12.23
C ALA A 48 -3.77 5.52 12.64
N GLY A 49 -4.76 5.16 13.48
CA GLY A 49 -4.97 3.77 13.91
C GLY A 49 -5.34 2.84 12.75
N PHE A 50 -6.31 3.25 11.92
CA PHE A 50 -6.71 2.47 10.75
C PHE A 50 -5.57 2.36 9.74
N GLU A 51 -4.85 3.44 9.46
CA GLU A 51 -3.74 3.44 8.51
C GLU A 51 -2.68 2.38 8.85
N ILE A 52 -2.33 2.22 10.13
CA ILE A 52 -1.35 1.21 10.55
C ILE A 52 -1.89 -0.20 10.24
N LEU A 53 -3.13 -0.48 10.64
CA LEU A 53 -3.73 -1.81 10.48
C LEU A 53 -3.97 -2.18 9.01
N THR A 54 -4.48 -1.23 8.22
CA THR A 54 -4.77 -1.44 6.80
C THR A 54 -3.48 -1.57 6.01
N LYS A 55 -2.47 -0.72 6.23
CA LYS A 55 -1.21 -0.80 5.47
C LYS A 55 -0.44 -2.06 5.76
N ILE A 56 -0.43 -2.58 6.99
CA ILE A 56 0.19 -3.89 7.28
C ILE A 56 -0.50 -4.98 6.45
N THR A 57 -1.83 -5.01 6.47
CA THR A 57 -2.63 -6.01 5.76
C THR A 57 -2.43 -5.90 4.23
N LEU A 58 -2.54 -4.70 3.68
CA LEU A 58 -2.36 -4.43 2.26
C LEU A 58 -0.94 -4.71 1.79
N TYR A 59 0.07 -4.38 2.59
CA TYR A 59 1.47 -4.67 2.27
C TYR A 59 1.71 -6.18 2.22
N TYR A 60 1.20 -6.93 3.20
CA TYR A 60 1.29 -8.38 3.20
C TYR A 60 0.65 -9.00 1.95
N ILE A 61 -0.56 -8.56 1.59
CA ILE A 61 -1.26 -9.02 0.38
C ILE A 61 -0.48 -8.62 -0.88
N HIS A 62 0.02 -7.38 -0.94
CA HIS A 62 0.82 -6.89 -2.07
C HIS A 62 2.06 -7.74 -2.28
N GLU A 63 2.81 -8.04 -1.22
CA GLU A 63 3.96 -8.95 -1.30
C GLU A 63 3.55 -10.37 -1.68
N ARG A 64 2.41 -10.87 -1.17
CA ARG A 64 1.93 -12.21 -1.52
C ARG A 64 1.57 -12.31 -3.00
N ILE A 65 0.90 -11.31 -3.57
CA ILE A 65 0.60 -11.21 -5.00
C ILE A 65 1.92 -11.13 -5.79
N TRP A 66 2.85 -10.26 -5.40
CA TRP A 66 4.15 -10.19 -6.07
C TRP A 66 4.97 -11.48 -5.95
N SER A 67 4.74 -12.27 -4.90
CA SER A 67 5.36 -13.59 -4.73
C SER A 67 4.77 -14.67 -5.64
N SER A 68 3.56 -14.51 -6.16
CA SER A 68 3.00 -15.44 -7.16
C SER A 68 3.34 -15.00 -8.60
N VAL A 69 3.58 -13.71 -8.83
CA VAL A 69 4.00 -13.19 -10.14
C VAL A 69 5.42 -13.64 -10.50
N THR A 70 5.53 -14.40 -11.60
CA THR A 70 6.81 -14.93 -12.12
C THR A 70 7.60 -13.92 -12.96
N TRP A 71 6.96 -12.85 -13.43
CA TRP A 71 7.60 -11.82 -14.25
C TRP A 71 8.78 -11.17 -13.51
N GLY A 72 9.93 -11.08 -14.21
CA GLY A 72 11.15 -10.47 -13.69
C GLY A 72 11.85 -11.26 -12.58
N ARG A 73 11.41 -12.50 -12.28
CA ARG A 73 12.20 -13.43 -11.45
C ARG A 73 13.37 -13.94 -12.27
N VAL A 74 14.58 -13.77 -11.75
CA VAL A 74 15.74 -14.51 -12.24
C VAL A 74 15.56 -15.92 -11.69
N SER A 75 15.42 -16.91 -12.58
CA SER A 75 15.54 -18.32 -12.21
C SER A 75 16.96 -18.52 -11.71
N GLU A 76 17.10 -18.87 -10.44
CA GLU A 76 18.35 -19.42 -9.92
C GLU A 76 18.55 -20.84 -10.48
#